data_AF-A0A3C0C589-F1
#
_entry.id   AF-A0A3C0C589-F1
#
_cell.length_a   1.000
_cell.length_b   1.000
_cell.length_c   1.000
_cell.angle_alpha   90.00
_cell.angle_beta   90.00
_cell.angle_gamma   90.00
#
_symmetry.space_group_name_H-M   'P 1'
#
loop_
_entity.id
_entity.type
_entity.pdbx_description
1 polymer ?
#
loop_
_entity_poly.entity_id
_entity_poly.type
_entity_poly.pdbx_seq_one_letter_code
_entity_poly.pdbx_strand_id
1 'polypeptide(L)'
;MLLHFWGTLDVLGVDSFYKPTVFEDFNKNLENQKSALEGLGFKVETRVLEGLSASHVNKIAVDEKYSIIAVGSDRHIFGSMANELIHSARIPTYIFKSADGKTSQEYERYKLPGSVAGHVLFATDFSKNSEYAFNYLIKMIPMIKDKISLIHIQDEYRISPYLDDKIEEINRIDTGRLEAMKKLLLEKGCPEVQTVLKYGSPSAEILKNARELS
;
A
#
# COMPACT_ATOMS: atom_id res chain seq x y z
N MET A 1 13.70 -6.83 4.54
CA MET A 1 13.09 -8.18 4.56
C MET A 1 11.58 -8.03 4.39
N LEU A 2 10.96 -8.79 3.48
CA LEU A 2 9.54 -8.72 3.14
C LEU A 2 8.80 -9.89 3.78
N LEU A 3 7.67 -9.64 4.42
CA LEU A 3 6.75 -10.68 4.88
C LEU A 3 5.54 -10.72 3.93
N HIS A 4 5.27 -11.88 3.34
CA HIS A 4 4.11 -12.10 2.48
C HIS A 4 3.36 -13.34 2.97
N PHE A 5 2.04 -13.30 2.99
CA PHE A 5 1.19 -14.39 3.44
C PHE A 5 0.03 -14.62 2.46
N TRP A 6 -0.56 -15.81 2.58
CA TRP A 6 -1.72 -16.25 1.82
C TRP A 6 -2.66 -17.03 2.74
N GLY A 7 -3.97 -16.87 2.58
CA GLY A 7 -4.95 -17.74 3.21
C GLY A 7 -5.05 -19.08 2.49
N THR A 8 -5.56 -20.10 3.18
CA THR A 8 -5.78 -21.44 2.59
C THR A 8 -6.70 -21.39 1.36
N LEU A 9 -7.71 -20.50 1.39
CA LEU A 9 -8.60 -20.22 0.26
C LEU A 9 -7.86 -19.62 -0.93
N ASP A 10 -6.89 -18.74 -0.69
CA ASP A 10 -6.12 -18.07 -1.74
C ASP A 10 -5.15 -19.04 -2.45
N VAL A 11 -4.68 -20.05 -1.72
CA VAL A 11 -3.70 -21.03 -2.23
C VAL A 11 -4.37 -22.24 -2.90
N LEU A 12 -5.57 -22.61 -2.43
CA LEU A 12 -6.22 -23.85 -2.85
C LEU A 12 -7.50 -23.64 -3.67
N GLY A 13 -8.12 -22.47 -3.62
CA GLY A 13 -9.45 -22.25 -4.20
C GLY A 13 -10.57 -22.92 -3.39
N VAL A 14 -11.81 -22.49 -3.64
CA VAL A 14 -13.00 -22.89 -2.86
C VAL A 14 -13.30 -24.40 -2.97
N ASP A 15 -12.97 -25.01 -4.11
CA ASP A 15 -13.29 -26.43 -4.40
C ASP A 15 -12.40 -27.44 -3.67
N SER A 16 -11.30 -26.98 -3.05
CA SER A 16 -10.28 -27.86 -2.50
C SER A 16 -10.56 -28.33 -1.07
N PHE A 17 -11.50 -27.71 -0.35
CA PHE A 17 -11.85 -28.07 1.03
C PHE A 17 -12.39 -29.50 1.20
N TYR A 18 -12.76 -30.16 0.10
CA TYR A 18 -13.31 -31.52 0.09
C TYR A 18 -12.30 -32.62 -0.24
N LYS A 19 -11.01 -32.29 -0.41
CA LYS A 19 -9.97 -33.28 -0.76
C LYS A 19 -9.13 -33.70 0.46
N PRO A 20 -8.84 -35.00 0.63
CA PRO A 20 -7.94 -35.48 1.69
C PRO A 20 -6.49 -34.97 1.57
N THR A 21 -6.09 -34.44 0.41
CA THR A 21 -4.72 -34.02 0.06
C THR A 21 -4.44 -32.52 0.22
N VAL A 22 -5.36 -31.77 0.83
CA VAL A 22 -5.32 -30.30 1.01
C VAL A 22 -3.95 -29.79 1.48
N PHE A 23 -3.30 -30.49 2.40
CA PHE A 23 -2.01 -30.07 2.96
C PHE A 23 -0.84 -30.31 2.00
N GLU A 24 -0.85 -31.40 1.23
CA GLU A 24 0.17 -31.70 0.22
C GLU A 24 0.09 -30.72 -0.95
N ASP A 25 -1.13 -30.43 -1.43
CA ASP A 25 -1.37 -29.46 -2.48
C ASP A 25 -0.95 -28.05 -2.04
N PHE A 26 -1.19 -27.69 -0.78
CA PHE A 26 -0.76 -26.41 -0.20
C PHE A 26 0.76 -26.26 -0.16
N ASN A 27 1.48 -27.27 0.36
CA ASN A 27 2.94 -27.25 0.44
C ASN A 27 3.57 -27.19 -0.96
N LYS A 28 3.03 -27.94 -1.92
CA LYS A 28 3.49 -27.92 -3.30
C LYS A 28 3.34 -26.53 -3.92
N ASN A 29 2.21 -25.87 -3.71
CA ASN A 29 2.00 -24.50 -4.22
C ASN A 29 2.96 -23.50 -3.55
N LEU A 30 3.18 -23.62 -2.24
CA LEU A 30 4.11 -22.77 -1.50
C LEU A 30 5.55 -22.95 -2.00
N GLU A 31 5.97 -24.18 -2.28
CA GLU A 31 7.32 -24.46 -2.82
C GLU A 31 7.49 -23.97 -4.27
N ASN A 32 6.44 -24.06 -5.09
CA ASN A 32 6.44 -23.48 -6.43
C ASN A 32 6.61 -21.96 -6.39
N GLN A 33 5.89 -21.27 -5.48
CA GLN A 33 6.03 -19.82 -5.30
C GLN A 33 7.42 -19.44 -4.78
N LYS A 34 7.94 -20.20 -3.81
CA LYS A 34 9.30 -20.04 -3.30
C LYS A 34 10.32 -20.14 -4.43
N SER A 35 10.26 -21.21 -5.22
CA SER A 35 11.15 -21.46 -6.34
C SER A 35 11.10 -20.33 -7.39
N ALA A 36 9.90 -19.80 -7.68
CA ALA A 36 9.74 -18.68 -8.61
C ALA A 36 10.41 -17.40 -8.10
N LEU A 37 10.28 -17.08 -6.81
CA LEU A 37 10.91 -15.92 -6.19
C LEU A 37 12.43 -16.11 -6.05
N GLU A 38 12.90 -17.29 -5.70
CA GLU A 38 14.33 -17.63 -5.66
C GLU A 38 14.96 -17.53 -7.06
N GLY A 39 14.23 -17.94 -8.10
CA GLY A 39 14.63 -17.76 -9.50
C GLY A 39 14.78 -16.29 -9.92
N LEU A 40 14.14 -15.36 -9.21
CA LEU A 40 14.32 -13.91 -9.38
C LEU A 40 15.45 -13.33 -8.51
N GLY A 41 16.18 -14.17 -7.77
CA GLY A 41 17.32 -13.78 -6.93
C GLY A 41 16.94 -13.39 -5.50
N PHE A 42 15.70 -13.61 -5.06
CA PHE A 42 15.32 -13.37 -3.67
C PHE A 42 15.78 -14.53 -2.77
N LYS A 43 16.19 -14.21 -1.55
CA LYS A 43 16.27 -15.21 -0.47
C LYS A 43 14.86 -15.39 0.11
N VAL A 44 14.34 -16.62 0.06
CA VAL A 44 12.96 -16.89 0.45
C VAL A 44 12.90 -17.95 1.55
N GLU A 45 12.12 -17.66 2.59
CA GLU A 45 11.80 -18.61 3.65
C GLU A 45 10.28 -18.74 3.71
N THR A 46 9.78 -19.96 3.87
CA THR A 46 8.35 -20.28 3.92
C THR A 46 8.01 -20.88 5.27
N ARG A 47 6.83 -20.54 5.80
CA ARG A 47 6.31 -21.10 7.06
C ARG A 47 4.82 -21.36 6.92
N VAL A 48 4.37 -22.52 7.39
CA VAL A 48 2.96 -22.86 7.51
C VAL A 48 2.55 -22.66 8.97
N LEU A 49 1.50 -21.86 9.19
CA LEU A 49 1.00 -21.54 10.52
C LEU A 49 -0.49 -21.86 10.58
N GLU A 50 -0.90 -22.61 11.59
CA GLU A 50 -2.32 -22.83 11.87
C GLU A 50 -2.95 -21.58 12.49
N GLY A 51 -4.17 -21.23 12.07
CA GLY A 51 -4.92 -20.11 12.67
C GLY A 51 -4.24 -18.75 12.49
N LEU A 52 -3.61 -18.50 11.33
CA LEU A 52 -2.97 -17.23 11.04
C LEU A 52 -3.99 -16.07 11.14
N SER A 53 -3.65 -15.06 11.93
CA SER A 53 -4.45 -13.85 12.15
C SER A 53 -3.58 -12.61 11.96
N ALA A 54 -4.19 -11.43 11.79
CA ALA A 54 -3.42 -10.20 11.67
C ALA A 54 -2.56 -9.92 12.92
N SER A 55 -3.00 -10.34 14.11
CA SER A 55 -2.20 -10.21 15.34
C SER A 55 -0.96 -11.12 15.33
N HIS A 56 -1.08 -12.35 14.84
CA HIS A 56 0.06 -13.24 14.62
C HIS A 56 1.04 -12.68 13.58
N VAL A 57 0.54 -12.19 12.44
CA VAL A 57 1.35 -11.56 11.40
C VAL A 57 2.11 -10.35 11.96
N ASN A 58 1.43 -9.47 12.71
CA ASN A 58 2.05 -8.31 13.34
C ASN A 58 3.15 -8.70 14.33
N LYS A 59 2.91 -9.72 15.16
CA LYS A 59 3.90 -10.21 16.13
C LYS A 59 5.16 -10.68 15.42
N ILE A 60 5.02 -11.54 14.40
CA ILE A 60 6.15 -12.02 13.58
C ILE A 60 6.87 -10.85 12.92
N ALA A 61 6.12 -9.96 12.28
CA ALA A 61 6.68 -8.81 11.58
C ALA A 61 7.55 -7.92 12.48
N VAL A 62 7.07 -7.65 13.70
CA VAL A 62 7.78 -6.81 14.68
C VAL A 62 8.93 -7.56 15.35
N ASP A 63 8.69 -8.75 15.89
CA ASP A 63 9.68 -9.52 16.67
C ASP A 63 10.90 -9.90 15.81
N GLU A 64 10.65 -10.24 14.54
CA GLU A 64 11.68 -10.62 13.57
C GLU A 64 12.17 -9.45 12.71
N LYS A 65 11.71 -8.22 13.00
CA LYS A 65 12.18 -6.97 12.38
C LYS A 65 12.03 -6.94 10.85
N TYR A 66 10.89 -7.41 10.35
CA TYR A 66 10.52 -7.22 8.96
C TYR A 66 10.34 -5.74 8.64
N SER A 67 10.66 -5.36 7.40
CA SER A 67 10.62 -3.96 6.97
C SER A 67 9.26 -3.54 6.44
N ILE A 68 8.50 -4.52 5.93
CA ILE A 68 7.21 -4.33 5.28
C ILE A 68 6.43 -5.66 5.26
N ILE A 69 5.11 -5.56 5.40
CA ILE A 69 4.16 -6.66 5.14
C ILE A 69 3.58 -6.43 3.75
N ALA A 70 3.55 -7.43 2.88
CA ALA A 70 2.80 -7.39 1.62
C ALA A 70 1.64 -8.39 1.66
N VAL A 71 0.48 -7.95 1.18
CA VAL A 71 -0.73 -8.76 1.13
C VAL A 71 -1.48 -8.54 -0.18
N GLY A 72 -1.87 -9.66 -0.81
CA GLY A 72 -2.78 -9.66 -1.94
C GLY A 72 -4.22 -9.44 -1.48
N SER A 73 -4.98 -8.65 -2.25
CA SER A 73 -6.41 -8.47 -2.03
C SER A 73 -7.16 -8.38 -3.35
N ASP A 74 -8.41 -8.83 -3.36
CA ASP A 74 -9.33 -8.63 -4.49
C ASP A 74 -9.54 -7.12 -4.76
N ARG A 75 -9.83 -6.77 -6.01
CA ARG A 75 -10.06 -5.39 -6.47
C ARG A 75 -11.27 -4.73 -5.83
N HIS A 76 -12.31 -5.50 -5.55
CA HIS A 76 -13.62 -5.02 -5.12
C HIS A 76 -13.81 -5.11 -3.61
N ILE A 77 -13.21 -6.11 -2.98
CA ILE A 77 -13.37 -6.38 -1.56
C ILE A 77 -12.00 -6.64 -0.93
N PHE A 78 -11.72 -5.95 0.18
CA PHE A 78 -10.55 -6.30 0.96
C PHE A 78 -10.70 -7.71 1.53
N GLY A 79 -9.78 -8.61 1.21
CA GLY A 79 -9.72 -9.93 1.86
C GLY A 79 -9.63 -9.76 3.37
N SER A 80 -10.15 -10.71 4.15
CA SER A 80 -10.26 -10.58 5.62
C SER A 80 -8.95 -10.16 6.27
N MET A 81 -7.84 -10.79 5.88
CA MET A 81 -6.52 -10.47 6.40
C MET A 81 -6.02 -9.08 5.97
N ALA A 82 -6.26 -8.68 4.71
CA ALA A 82 -5.91 -7.34 4.24
C ALA A 82 -6.70 -6.28 5.02
N ASN A 83 -8.00 -6.50 5.22
CA ASN A 83 -8.87 -5.62 5.98
C ASN A 83 -8.42 -5.49 7.45
N GLU A 84 -8.12 -6.60 8.12
CA GLU A 84 -7.62 -6.56 9.50
C GLU A 84 -6.27 -5.83 9.61
N LEU A 85 -5.36 -6.03 8.67
CA LEU A 85 -4.05 -5.37 8.68
C LEU A 85 -4.15 -3.87 8.41
N ILE A 86 -5.07 -3.39 7.57
CA ILE A 86 -5.32 -1.94 7.40
C ILE A 86 -5.54 -1.27 8.76
N HIS A 87 -6.23 -1.95 9.68
CA HIS A 87 -6.59 -1.40 10.98
C HIS A 87 -5.56 -1.69 12.10
N SER A 88 -4.76 -2.74 11.97
CA SER A 88 -3.95 -3.26 13.07
C SER A 88 -2.44 -3.30 12.80
N ALA A 89 -2.00 -3.06 11.56
CA ALA A 89 -0.60 -3.17 11.18
C ALA A 89 0.30 -2.26 12.02
N ARG A 90 1.39 -2.83 12.55
CA ARG A 90 2.38 -2.10 13.36
C ARG A 90 3.60 -1.63 12.57
N ILE A 91 3.74 -2.11 11.33
CA ILE A 91 4.79 -1.72 10.40
C ILE A 91 4.16 -1.40 9.04
N PRO A 92 4.88 -0.76 8.10
CA PRO A 92 4.34 -0.48 6.77
C PRO A 92 3.73 -1.73 6.13
N THR A 93 2.53 -1.58 5.59
CA THR A 93 1.80 -2.65 4.92
C THR A 93 1.46 -2.23 3.50
N TYR A 94 1.86 -3.05 2.53
CA TYR A 94 1.57 -2.89 1.11
C TYR A 94 0.46 -3.85 0.70
N ILE A 95 -0.67 -3.28 0.29
CA ILE A 95 -1.80 -4.04 -0.23
C ILE A 95 -1.75 -3.96 -1.74
N PHE A 96 -1.52 -5.09 -2.39
CA PHE A 96 -1.52 -5.17 -3.84
C PHE A 96 -2.77 -5.88 -4.32
N LYS A 97 -3.24 -5.48 -5.49
CA LYS A 97 -4.38 -6.12 -6.14
C LYS A 97 -3.94 -7.46 -6.69
N SER A 98 -4.56 -8.53 -6.19
CA SER A 98 -4.34 -9.88 -6.70
C SER A 98 -4.71 -9.94 -8.18
N ALA A 99 -4.06 -10.83 -8.92
CA ALA A 99 -4.36 -11.04 -10.33
C ALA A 99 -5.71 -11.73 -10.45
N ASP A 100 -6.76 -10.96 -10.71
CA ASP A 100 -8.13 -11.44 -10.99
C ASP A 100 -8.17 -12.25 -12.29
N GLY A 101 -7.52 -13.42 -12.35
CA GLY A 101 -7.38 -14.21 -13.59
C GLY A 101 -6.65 -13.48 -14.73
N LYS A 102 -6.01 -12.34 -14.44
CA LYS A 102 -5.26 -11.54 -15.42
C LYS A 102 -3.96 -12.25 -15.76
N THR A 103 -3.71 -12.44 -17.05
CA THR A 103 -2.49 -13.09 -17.55
C THR A 103 -1.27 -12.28 -17.14
N SER A 104 -0.12 -12.95 -16.98
CA SER A 104 1.18 -12.33 -16.69
C SER A 104 1.51 -11.16 -17.64
N GLN A 105 1.06 -11.22 -18.90
CA GLN A 105 1.17 -10.13 -19.88
C GLN A 105 0.48 -8.81 -19.46
N GLU A 106 -0.63 -8.89 -18.73
CA GLU A 106 -1.34 -7.71 -18.23
C GLU A 106 -0.62 -7.02 -17.07
N TYR A 107 0.34 -7.69 -16.44
CA TYR A 107 1.23 -7.10 -15.43
C TYR A 107 2.54 -6.59 -16.04
N GLU A 108 3.03 -7.21 -17.12
CA GLU A 108 4.19 -6.73 -17.88
C GLU A 108 4.02 -5.29 -18.39
N ARG A 109 2.82 -4.89 -18.80
CA ARG A 109 2.52 -3.50 -19.23
C ARG A 109 2.70 -2.45 -18.12
N TYR A 110 2.71 -2.87 -16.85
CA TYR A 110 2.96 -1.99 -15.71
C TYR A 110 4.40 -2.07 -15.21
N LYS A 111 5.26 -2.91 -15.81
CA LYS A 111 6.67 -2.91 -15.47
C LYS A 111 7.31 -1.65 -15.99
N LEU A 112 7.85 -0.88 -15.05
CA LEU A 112 8.75 0.22 -15.35
C LEU A 112 10.17 -0.30 -15.06
N PRO A 113 11.00 -0.54 -16.09
CA PRO A 113 12.36 -1.04 -15.88
C PRO A 113 13.12 -0.13 -14.90
N GLY A 114 13.63 -0.71 -13.82
CA GLY A 114 14.38 0.03 -12.79
C GLY A 114 13.55 0.94 -11.88
N SER A 115 12.21 0.84 -11.89
CA SER A 115 11.33 1.67 -11.06
C SER A 115 10.18 0.84 -10.46
N VAL A 116 9.68 1.29 -9.30
CA VAL A 116 8.50 0.69 -8.65
C VAL A 116 7.19 1.41 -9.00
N ALA A 117 7.28 2.66 -9.50
CA ALA A 117 6.12 3.47 -9.89
C ALA A 117 6.56 4.66 -10.76
N GLY A 118 5.77 4.97 -11.79
CA GLY A 118 5.94 6.18 -12.60
C GLY A 118 5.44 7.40 -11.85
N HIS A 119 4.22 7.26 -11.31
CA HIS A 119 3.55 8.28 -10.52
C HIS A 119 3.11 7.73 -9.16
N VAL A 120 3.39 8.49 -8.09
CA VAL A 120 2.91 8.19 -6.74
C VAL A 120 1.98 9.30 -6.26
N LEU A 121 0.75 8.93 -5.89
CA LEU A 121 -0.16 9.80 -5.15
C LEU A 121 0.02 9.55 -3.65
N PHE A 122 0.46 10.56 -2.91
CA PHE A 122 0.65 10.51 -1.47
C PHE A 122 -0.42 11.36 -0.77
N ALA A 123 -1.37 10.69 -0.12
CA ALA A 123 -2.39 11.34 0.70
C ALA A 123 -1.87 11.61 2.12
N THR A 124 -2.05 12.84 2.59
CA THR A 124 -1.64 13.27 3.93
C THR A 124 -2.80 13.93 4.66
N ASP A 125 -2.95 13.63 5.94
CA ASP A 125 -3.80 14.37 6.89
C ASP A 125 -2.94 15.19 7.88
N PHE A 126 -1.63 15.28 7.61
CA PHE A 126 -0.60 15.88 8.48
C PHE A 126 -0.49 15.26 9.87
N SER A 127 -1.08 14.07 10.08
CA SER A 127 -0.89 13.31 11.32
C SER A 127 0.54 12.78 11.42
N LYS A 128 0.88 12.34 12.63
CA LYS A 128 2.12 11.61 12.89
C LYS A 128 2.24 10.35 12.02
N ASN A 129 1.12 9.69 11.72
CA ASN A 129 1.12 8.51 10.85
C ASN A 129 1.45 8.87 9.39
N SER A 130 0.89 9.97 8.88
CA SER A 130 1.29 10.51 7.57
C SER A 130 2.75 10.96 7.56
N GLU A 131 3.28 11.53 8.64
CA GLU A 131 4.71 11.86 8.75
C GLU A 131 5.59 10.60 8.64
N TYR A 132 5.23 9.52 9.33
CA TYR A 132 5.93 8.22 9.19
C TYR A 132 5.89 7.72 7.75
N ALA A 133 4.72 7.74 7.10
CA ALA A 133 4.57 7.32 5.70
C ALA A 133 5.40 8.20 4.75
N PHE A 134 5.45 9.52 4.99
CA PHE A 134 6.22 10.47 4.19
C PHE A 134 7.72 10.20 4.28
N ASN A 135 8.23 9.81 5.45
CA ASN A 135 9.62 9.41 5.62
C ASN A 135 9.98 8.15 4.82
N TYR A 136 9.04 7.22 4.62
CA TYR A 136 9.23 6.11 3.69
C TYR A 136 9.21 6.57 2.24
N LEU A 137 8.30 7.48 1.87
CA LEU A 137 8.24 8.05 0.52
C LEU A 137 9.58 8.70 0.13
N ILE A 138 10.21 9.47 1.03
CA ILE A 138 11.54 10.05 0.77
C ILE A 138 12.57 8.98 0.41
N LYS A 139 12.59 7.85 1.13
CA LYS A 139 13.50 6.72 0.85
C LYS A 139 13.17 6.03 -0.47
N MET A 140 11.93 6.14 -0.95
CA MET A 140 11.47 5.55 -2.19
C MET A 140 11.72 6.42 -3.43
N ILE A 141 12.07 7.70 -3.27
CA ILE A 141 12.33 8.63 -4.39
C ILE A 141 13.22 8.04 -5.49
N PRO A 142 14.35 7.37 -5.21
CA PRO A 142 15.20 6.81 -6.27
C PRO A 142 14.52 5.74 -7.13
N MET A 143 13.39 5.19 -6.66
CA MET A 143 12.62 4.18 -7.36
C MET A 143 11.38 4.75 -8.08
N ILE A 144 11.12 6.06 -7.95
CA ILE A 144 9.98 6.76 -8.57
C ILE A 144 10.47 7.49 -9.81
N LYS A 145 9.85 7.21 -10.96
CA LYS A 145 10.39 7.65 -12.25
C LYS A 145 10.01 9.08 -12.63
N ASP A 146 8.74 9.44 -12.46
CA ASP A 146 8.19 10.63 -13.13
C ASP A 146 7.73 11.68 -12.11
N LYS A 147 6.72 11.37 -11.29
CA LYS A 147 6.05 12.39 -10.46
C LYS A 147 5.59 11.89 -9.10
N ILE A 148 5.58 12.79 -8.12
CA ILE A 148 4.83 12.63 -6.87
C ILE A 148 3.72 13.68 -6.80
N SER A 149 2.51 13.27 -6.40
CA SER A 149 1.41 14.18 -6.09
C SER A 149 1.09 14.12 -4.61
N LEU A 150 1.28 15.24 -3.92
CA LEU A 150 0.88 15.40 -2.53
C LEU A 150 -0.56 15.88 -2.49
N ILE A 151 -1.45 15.10 -1.87
CA ILE A 151 -2.85 15.46 -1.74
C ILE A 151 -3.26 15.58 -0.27
N HIS A 152 -3.88 16.69 0.08
CA HIS A 152 -4.56 16.89 1.36
C HIS A 152 -6.04 17.16 1.11
N ILE A 153 -6.89 16.42 1.82
CA ILE A 153 -8.35 16.64 1.79
C ILE A 153 -8.78 17.25 3.11
N GLN A 154 -9.32 18.45 3.01
CA GLN A 154 -10.06 19.11 4.08
C GLN A 154 -11.42 18.43 4.21
N ASP A 155 -11.54 17.62 5.26
CA ASP A 155 -12.72 16.81 5.54
C ASP A 155 -13.95 17.68 5.84
N GLU A 156 -14.94 17.61 4.96
CA GLU A 156 -16.19 18.38 5.06
C GLU A 156 -16.92 18.14 6.38
N TYR A 157 -16.91 16.90 6.90
CA TYR A 157 -17.62 16.55 8.12
C TYR A 157 -16.96 17.14 9.37
N ARG A 158 -15.66 17.47 9.28
CA ARG A 158 -14.89 18.05 10.38
C ARG A 158 -14.83 19.57 10.33
N ILE A 159 -14.82 20.14 9.13
CA ILE A 159 -14.59 21.57 8.90
C ILE A 159 -15.92 22.33 8.77
N SER A 160 -16.99 21.68 8.27
CA SER A 160 -18.30 22.32 8.07
C SER A 160 -18.84 23.13 9.26
N PRO A 161 -18.65 22.71 10.53
CA PRO A 161 -19.12 23.46 11.68
C PRO A 161 -18.37 24.79 11.96
N TYR A 162 -17.25 25.07 11.29
CA TYR A 162 -16.34 26.18 11.58
C TYR A 162 -16.01 27.05 10.35
N LEU A 163 -16.77 26.89 9.27
CA LEU A 163 -16.42 27.36 7.91
C LEU A 163 -16.30 28.89 7.80
N ASP A 164 -17.24 29.67 8.31
CA ASP A 164 -17.43 31.02 7.76
C ASP A 164 -16.26 32.00 8.01
N ASP A 165 -15.52 31.88 9.12
CA ASP A 165 -14.46 32.86 9.47
C ASP A 165 -13.03 32.31 9.38
N LYS A 166 -12.84 30.98 9.22
CA LYS A 166 -11.52 30.33 9.35
C LYS A 166 -10.99 29.63 8.10
N ILE A 167 -11.80 29.51 7.03
CA ILE A 167 -11.39 28.82 5.80
C ILE A 167 -10.09 29.37 5.23
N GLU A 168 -9.94 30.69 5.13
CA GLU A 168 -8.74 31.29 4.55
C GLU A 168 -7.48 30.96 5.35
N GLU A 169 -7.58 30.99 6.68
CA GLU A 169 -6.49 30.62 7.56
C GLU A 169 -6.13 29.14 7.42
N ILE A 170 -7.12 28.25 7.43
CA ILE A 170 -6.93 26.81 7.25
C ILE A 170 -6.27 26.53 5.89
N ASN A 171 -6.79 27.11 4.81
CA ASN A 171 -6.23 26.97 3.47
C ASN A 171 -4.78 27.45 3.40
N ARG A 172 -4.47 28.59 4.02
CA ARG A 172 -3.11 29.13 4.07
C ARG A 172 -2.16 28.18 4.81
N ILE A 173 -2.58 27.64 5.95
CA ILE A 173 -1.78 26.72 6.75
C ILE A 173 -1.53 25.41 5.99
N ASP A 174 -2.58 24.78 5.45
CA ASP A 174 -2.47 23.50 4.76
C ASP A 174 -1.69 23.61 3.45
N THR A 175 -1.88 24.71 2.71
CA THR A 175 -1.05 25.02 1.54
C THR A 175 0.42 25.17 1.95
N GLY A 176 0.71 25.91 3.03
CA GLY A 176 2.07 26.06 3.54
C GLY A 176 2.73 24.74 3.92
N ARG A 177 1.97 23.81 4.52
CA ARG A 177 2.45 22.45 4.85
C ARG A 177 2.74 21.63 3.60
N LEU A 178 1.84 21.63 2.62
CA LEU A 178 2.05 20.94 1.33
C LEU A 178 3.27 21.49 0.60
N GLU A 179 3.45 22.80 0.55
CA GLU A 179 4.61 23.43 -0.11
C GLU A 179 5.92 23.10 0.61
N ALA A 180 5.94 23.03 1.94
CA ALA A 180 7.11 22.58 2.69
C ALA A 180 7.48 21.13 2.38
N MET A 181 6.49 20.23 2.32
CA MET A 181 6.69 18.83 1.92
C MET A 181 7.18 18.72 0.48
N LYS A 182 6.60 19.49 -0.45
CA LYS A 182 7.00 19.55 -1.86
C LYS A 182 8.46 19.98 -2.00
N LYS A 183 8.84 21.07 -1.33
CA LYS A 183 10.21 21.57 -1.32
C LYS A 183 11.18 20.48 -0.88
N LEU A 184 10.88 19.78 0.21
CA LEU A 184 11.73 18.69 0.71
C LEU A 184 11.85 17.52 -0.28
N LEU A 185 10.75 17.12 -0.94
CA LEU A 185 10.82 16.05 -1.95
C LEU A 185 11.69 16.45 -3.16
N LEU A 186 11.56 17.69 -3.64
CA LEU A 186 12.38 18.23 -4.73
C LEU A 186 13.87 18.29 -4.32
N GLU A 187 14.18 18.78 -3.12
CA GLU A 187 15.53 18.80 -2.57
C GLU A 187 16.15 17.41 -2.43
N LYS A 188 15.31 16.37 -2.23
CA LYS A 188 15.73 14.97 -2.15
C LYS A 188 15.84 14.28 -3.52
N GLY A 189 15.63 15.01 -4.61
CA GLY A 189 15.86 14.53 -5.98
C GLY A 189 14.62 13.95 -6.67
N CYS A 190 13.41 14.25 -6.19
CA CYS A 190 12.20 13.90 -6.92
C CYS A 190 12.11 14.74 -8.22
N PRO A 191 11.83 14.14 -9.40
CA PRO A 191 11.83 14.87 -10.67
C PRO A 191 10.73 15.94 -10.74
N GLU A 192 9.52 15.59 -10.30
CA GLU A 192 8.37 16.48 -10.32
C GLU A 192 7.49 16.25 -9.08
N VAL A 193 7.05 17.34 -8.45
CA VAL A 193 6.13 17.29 -7.31
C VAL A 193 5.02 18.32 -7.47
N GLN A 194 3.77 17.86 -7.44
CA GLN A 194 2.59 18.72 -7.43
C GLN A 194 1.83 18.60 -6.11
N THR A 195 1.15 19.69 -5.72
CA THR A 195 0.36 19.80 -4.50
C THR A 195 -1.12 19.94 -4.88
N VAL A 196 -1.99 19.24 -4.16
CA VAL A 196 -3.43 19.20 -4.40
C VAL A 196 -4.14 19.39 -3.07
N LEU A 197 -4.78 20.54 -2.87
CA LEU A 197 -5.65 20.81 -1.74
C LEU A 197 -7.10 20.72 -2.22
N LYS A 198 -7.92 19.90 -1.56
CA LYS A 198 -9.35 19.72 -1.88
C LYS A 198 -10.18 19.79 -0.61
N TYR A 199 -11.46 20.10 -0.77
CA TYR A 199 -12.48 20.04 0.28
C TYR A 199 -13.52 18.98 -0.11
N GLY A 200 -13.94 18.15 0.85
CA GLY A 200 -14.97 17.13 0.63
C GLY A 200 -14.71 15.85 1.41
N SER A 201 -15.37 14.76 1.01
CA SER A 201 -15.14 13.42 1.55
C SER A 201 -13.74 12.89 1.18
N PRO A 202 -12.87 12.55 2.16
CA PRO A 202 -11.49 12.14 1.88
C PRO A 202 -11.36 10.96 0.91
N SER A 203 -12.15 9.90 1.12
CA SER A 203 -12.07 8.71 0.27
C SER A 203 -12.52 8.98 -1.16
N ALA A 204 -13.60 9.74 -1.34
CA ALA A 204 -14.13 10.09 -2.66
C ALA A 204 -13.15 10.96 -3.46
N GLU A 205 -12.62 12.01 -2.83
CA GLU A 205 -11.67 12.91 -3.49
C GLU A 205 -10.33 12.24 -3.78
N ILE A 206 -9.79 11.43 -2.87
CA ILE A 206 -8.55 10.68 -3.14
C ILE A 206 -8.73 9.74 -4.33
N LEU A 207 -9.83 8.98 -4.38
CA LEU A 207 -10.10 8.05 -5.50
C LEU A 207 -10.35 8.78 -6.83
N LYS A 208 -11.00 9.94 -6.79
CA LYS A 208 -11.20 10.79 -7.97
C LYS A 208 -9.87 11.32 -8.51
N ASN A 209 -9.07 11.94 -7.65
CA ASN A 209 -7.77 12.49 -8.04
C ASN A 209 -6.79 11.39 -8.46
N ALA A 210 -6.86 10.19 -7.86
CA ALA A 210 -6.09 9.05 -8.32
C ALA A 210 -6.38 8.69 -9.78
N ARG A 211 -7.62 8.87 -10.27
CA ARG A 211 -7.96 8.65 -11.69
C ARG A 211 -7.59 9.82 -12.59
N GLU A 212 -7.77 11.05 -12.11
CA GLU A 212 -7.51 12.26 -12.89
C GLU A 212 -6.02 12.58 -13.05
N LEU A 213 -5.19 12.09 -12.11
CA LEU A 213 -3.75 12.36 -12.07
C LEU A 213 -2.88 11.19 -12.55
N SER A 214 -3.47 9.99 -12.71
CA SER A 214 -2.79 8.81 -13.31
C SER A 214 -2.52 9.02 -14.79
#